data_AF-A0A6P0SBJ5-F1
#
_entry.id   AF-A0A6P0SBJ5-F1
#
_cell.length_a   1.000
_cell.length_b   1.000
_cell.length_c   1.000
_cell.angle_alpha   90.00
_cell.angle_beta   90.00
_cell.angle_gamma   90.00
#
_symmetry.space_group_name_H-M   'P 1'
#
loop_
_entity.id
_entity.type
_entity.pdbx_description
1 polymer ?
#
loop_
_entity_poly.entity_id
_entity_poly.type
_entity_poly.pdbx_seq_one_letter_code
_entity_poly.pdbx_strand_id
1 'polypeptide(L)'
;MPNPLHRWGKPITLLLLWLAVQLVIKQRVMATPAAVEVVEEPKSFGDKICPADLTTAIDAIISRPEFMRSRWGILIQPLADSAPLYSLESERFFIPASNIKLFTTAA
;
A
#
# COMPACT_ATOMS: atom_id res chain seq x y z
N MET A 1 -42.33 -36.01 -42.93
CA MET A 1 -42.93 -35.08 -41.95
C MET A 1 -41.83 -34.68 -40.96
N PRO A 2 -41.37 -33.42 -40.89
CA PRO A 2 -40.34 -33.05 -39.93
C PRO A 2 -40.94 -32.88 -38.53
N ASN A 3 -40.32 -33.51 -37.53
CA ASN A 3 -40.71 -33.41 -36.12
C ASN A 3 -40.59 -31.96 -35.61
N PRO A 4 -41.63 -31.39 -34.98
CA PRO A 4 -41.66 -29.97 -34.59
C PRO A 4 -40.80 -29.64 -33.35
N LEU A 5 -40.19 -30.64 -32.71
CA LEU A 5 -39.56 -30.51 -31.39
C LEU A 5 -38.21 -29.79 -31.40
N HIS A 6 -37.58 -29.56 -32.55
CA HIS A 6 -36.24 -28.95 -32.61
C HIS A 6 -36.23 -27.42 -32.87
N ARG A 7 -37.39 -26.75 -32.86
CA ARG A 7 -37.44 -25.27 -33.04
C ARG A 7 -37.35 -24.47 -31.74
N TRP A 8 -37.50 -25.13 -30.59
CA TRP A 8 -37.55 -24.50 -29.25
C TRP A 8 -36.35 -24.85 -28.34
N GLY A 9 -35.43 -25.69 -28.79
CA GLY A 9 -34.26 -26.06 -27.99
C GLY A 9 -33.34 -24.87 -27.67
N LYS A 10 -33.05 -24.03 -28.68
CA LYS A 10 -32.16 -22.87 -28.55
C LYS A 10 -32.61 -21.84 -27.50
N PRO A 11 -33.88 -21.36 -27.48
CA PRO A 11 -34.33 -20.43 -26.47
C PRO A 11 -34.38 -21.07 -25.07
N ILE A 12 -34.67 -22.36 -24.95
CA ILE A 12 -34.67 -23.07 -23.66
C ILE A 12 -33.25 -23.17 -23.10
N THR A 13 -32.24 -23.50 -23.92
CA THR A 13 -30.83 -23.48 -23.47
C THR A 13 -30.35 -22.09 -23.06
N LEU A 14 -30.77 -21.03 -23.78
CA LEU A 14 -30.45 -19.65 -23.41
C LEU A 14 -31.12 -19.24 -22.10
N LEU A 15 -32.37 -19.65 -21.89
CA LEU A 15 -33.09 -19.40 -20.65
C LEU A 15 -32.48 -20.16 -19.47
N LEU A 16 -32.04 -21.41 -19.68
CA LEU A 16 -31.33 -22.21 -18.66
C LEU A 16 -29.94 -21.64 -18.34
N LEU A 17 -29.18 -21.19 -19.34
CA LEU A 17 -27.91 -20.48 -19.15
C LEU A 17 -28.12 -19.16 -18.39
N TRP A 18 -29.14 -18.39 -18.75
CA TRP A 18 -29.48 -17.14 -18.09
C TRP A 18 -29.94 -17.36 -16.64
N LEU A 19 -30.74 -18.40 -16.38
CA LEU A 19 -31.16 -18.79 -15.04
C LEU A 19 -29.97 -19.26 -14.18
N ALA A 20 -29.03 -20.01 -14.77
CA ALA A 20 -27.80 -20.43 -14.08
C ALA A 20 -26.91 -19.23 -13.69
N VAL A 21 -26.82 -18.20 -14.56
CA VAL A 21 -26.09 -16.96 -14.25
C VAL A 21 -26.75 -16.18 -13.09
N GLN A 22 -28.09 -16.10 -13.05
CA GLN A 22 -28.81 -15.43 -11.96
C GLN A 22 -28.65 -16.13 -10.60
N LEU A 23 -28.52 -17.47 -10.59
CA LEU A 23 -28.37 -18.25 -9.36
C LEU A 23 -27.00 -18.00 -8.68
N VAL A 24 -25.94 -17.79 -9.46
CA VAL A 24 -24.59 -17.48 -8.95
C VAL A 24 -24.51 -16.07 -8.35
N ILE A 25 -25.25 -15.11 -8.90
CA ILE A 25 -25.18 -13.70 -8.49
C ILE A 25 -25.88 -13.45 -7.16
N LYS A 26 -26.95 -14.20 -6.83
CA LYS A 26 -27.72 -13.98 -5.58
C LYS A 26 -27.08 -14.51 -4.29
N GLN A 27 -26.03 -15.32 -4.36
CA GLN A 27 -25.43 -15.95 -3.16
C GLN A 27 -24.38 -15.08 -2.43
N ARG A 28 -24.24 -13.79 -2.79
CA ARG A 28 -23.21 -12.89 -2.25
C ARG A 28 -23.76 -11.83 -1.30
N VAL A 29 -24.76 -12.16 -0.48
CA VAL A 29 -25.09 -11.36 0.70
C VAL A 29 -25.27 -12.31 1.89
N MET A 30 -24.19 -12.98 2.24
CA MET A 30 -24.00 -13.35 3.64
C MET A 30 -23.55 -12.06 4.31
N ALA A 31 -24.39 -11.55 5.21
CA ALA A 31 -24.01 -10.47 6.11
C ALA A 31 -22.71 -10.91 6.79
N THR A 32 -21.62 -10.24 6.45
CA THR A 32 -20.42 -10.27 7.27
C THR A 32 -20.89 -9.82 8.64
N PRO A 33 -20.88 -10.68 9.68
CA PRO A 33 -21.05 -10.15 11.02
C PRO A 33 -19.98 -9.08 11.15
N ALA A 34 -20.39 -7.89 11.62
CA ALA A 34 -19.46 -6.86 12.01
C ALA A 34 -18.53 -7.50 13.05
N ALA A 35 -17.42 -8.06 12.58
CA ALA A 35 -16.22 -8.16 13.35
C ALA A 35 -16.00 -6.71 13.76
N VAL A 36 -16.26 -6.45 15.03
CA VAL A 36 -15.64 -5.34 15.72
C VAL A 36 -14.17 -5.51 15.38
N GLU A 37 -13.69 -4.75 14.39
CA GLU A 37 -12.29 -4.43 14.31
C GLU A 37 -12.02 -3.79 15.65
N VAL A 38 -11.56 -4.62 16.59
CA VAL A 38 -10.75 -4.16 17.69
C VAL A 38 -9.69 -3.37 16.96
N VAL A 39 -9.86 -2.05 16.95
CA VAL A 39 -8.80 -1.12 16.63
C VAL A 39 -7.73 -1.55 17.62
N GLU A 40 -6.78 -2.38 17.16
CA GLU A 40 -5.58 -2.62 17.94
C GLU A 40 -5.05 -1.22 18.20
N GLU A 41 -5.10 -0.85 19.47
CA GLU A 41 -4.46 0.34 19.97
C GLU A 41 -3.07 0.36 19.35
N PRO A 42 -2.68 1.44 18.63
CA PRO A 42 -1.43 1.45 17.91
C PRO A 42 -0.36 1.07 18.91
N LYS A 43 0.28 -0.10 18.69
CA LYS A 43 1.42 -0.58 19.46
C LYS A 43 2.29 0.65 19.69
N SER A 44 2.41 1.07 20.96
CA SER A 44 3.06 2.32 21.35
C SER A 44 4.24 2.61 20.43
N PHE A 45 4.20 3.73 19.72
CA PHE A 45 5.25 4.09 18.77
C PHE A 45 6.57 4.25 19.53
N GLY A 46 7.35 3.17 19.52
CA GLY A 46 8.78 3.12 19.68
C GLY A 46 9.29 3.13 21.11
N ASP A 47 9.91 2.02 21.50
CA ASP A 47 11.07 2.12 22.38
C ASP A 47 11.98 3.24 21.88
N LYS A 48 12.40 4.13 22.78
CA LYS A 48 13.34 5.20 22.46
C LYS A 48 14.58 4.56 21.83
N ILE A 49 14.95 5.01 20.64
CA ILE A 49 16.19 4.58 20.01
C ILE A 49 17.36 5.42 20.54
N CYS A 50 18.47 4.77 20.90
CA CYS A 50 19.70 5.48 21.24
C CYS A 50 20.37 5.99 19.96
N PRO A 51 21.05 7.16 19.97
CA PRO A 51 21.77 7.66 18.80
C PRO A 51 22.77 6.66 18.21
N ALA A 52 23.37 5.81 19.05
CA ALA A 52 24.28 4.74 18.64
C ALA A 52 23.63 3.69 17.73
N ASP A 53 22.33 3.43 17.89
CA ASP A 53 21.59 2.42 17.13
C ASP A 53 20.89 2.99 15.88
N LEU A 54 20.89 4.32 15.73
CA LEU A 54 20.16 5.02 14.67
C LEU A 54 20.60 4.58 13.28
N THR A 55 21.91 4.42 13.08
CA THR A 55 22.49 3.99 11.80
C THR A 55 21.95 2.62 11.40
N THR A 56 22.06 1.62 12.30
CA THR A 56 21.58 0.26 12.04
C THR A 56 20.07 0.20 11.80
N ALA A 57 19.29 1.00 12.53
CA ALA A 57 17.85 1.07 12.33
C ALA A 57 17.46 1.65 10.96
N ILE A 58 18.14 2.70 10.51
CA ILE A 58 17.92 3.29 9.19
C ILE A 58 18.35 2.32 8.10
N ASP A 59 19.53 1.71 8.22
CA ASP A 59 20.07 0.75 7.26
C ASP A 59 19.09 -0.41 7.03
N ALA A 60 18.52 -0.96 8.10
CA ALA A 60 17.52 -2.03 8.04
C ALA A 60 16.22 -1.62 7.31
N ILE A 61 15.92 -0.33 7.21
CA ILE A 61 14.78 0.19 6.46
C ILE A 61 15.15 0.40 4.99
N ILE A 62 16.25 1.10 4.74
CA ILE A 62 16.62 1.50 3.36
C ILE A 62 17.16 0.32 2.54
N SER A 63 17.63 -0.75 3.19
CA SER A 63 18.12 -1.97 2.53
C SER A 63 17.03 -2.97 2.17
N ARG A 64 15.75 -2.66 2.40
CA ARG A 64 14.66 -3.59 2.12
C ARG A 64 14.50 -3.83 0.61
N PRO A 65 14.08 -5.04 0.18
CA PRO A 65 13.99 -5.40 -1.23
C PRO A 65 13.11 -4.45 -2.08
N GLU A 66 12.05 -3.90 -1.50
CA GLU A 66 11.15 -2.95 -2.17
C GLU A 66 11.85 -1.63 -2.58
N PHE A 67 12.98 -1.29 -1.94
CA PHE A 67 13.74 -0.06 -2.20
C PHE A 67 15.00 -0.28 -3.03
N MET A 68 15.22 -1.49 -3.56
CA MET A 68 16.43 -1.85 -4.33
C MET A 68 16.69 -0.97 -5.56
N ARG A 69 15.65 -0.32 -6.10
CA ARG A 69 15.75 0.60 -7.24
C ARG A 69 15.68 2.08 -6.83
N SER A 70 15.44 2.34 -5.56
CA SER A 70 15.39 3.69 -4.99
C SER A 70 16.80 4.16 -4.65
N ARG A 71 16.96 5.48 -4.56
CA ARG A 71 18.17 6.10 -4.04
C ARG A 71 17.77 7.04 -2.92
N TRP A 72 18.53 7.02 -1.84
CA TRP A 72 18.22 7.76 -0.62
C TRP A 72 19.26 8.84 -0.37
N GLY A 73 18.80 10.06 -0.10
CA GLY A 73 19.59 11.14 0.49
C GLY A 73 19.02 11.43 1.88
N ILE A 74 19.80 11.25 2.93
CA ILE A 74 19.34 11.38 4.32
C ILE A 74 20.42 12.11 5.11
N LEU A 75 20.01 13.20 5.77
CA LEU A 75 20.82 13.91 6.75
C LEU A 75 20.00 14.08 8.02
N ILE A 76 20.55 13.65 9.16
CA ILE A 76 19.96 13.85 10.48
C ILE A 76 21.01 14.54 11.33
N GLN A 77 20.70 15.75 11.81
CA GLN A 77 21.60 16.53 12.65
C GLN A 77 20.85 17.16 13.83
N PRO A 78 21.50 17.33 14.98
CA PRO A 78 20.96 18.14 16.06
C PRO A 78 20.80 19.60 15.61
N LEU A 79 19.89 20.37 16.23
CA LEU A 79 19.74 21.79 15.92
C LEU A 79 20.88 22.64 16.51
N ALA A 80 21.43 22.23 17.65
CA ALA A 80 22.44 22.97 18.40
C ALA A 80 23.89 22.61 18.00
N ASP A 81 24.10 21.44 17.39
CA ASP A 81 25.42 20.92 17.01
C ASP A 81 25.50 20.68 15.51
N SER A 82 26.69 20.86 14.95
CA SER A 82 26.95 20.66 13.52
C SER A 82 27.33 19.22 13.16
N ALA A 83 27.57 18.36 14.14
CA ALA A 83 27.90 16.96 13.91
C ALA A 83 26.63 16.16 13.57
N PRO A 84 26.52 15.56 12.36
CA PRO A 84 25.36 14.76 12.01
C PRO A 84 25.32 13.46 12.82
N LEU A 85 24.10 13.06 13.21
CA LEU A 85 23.84 11.73 13.77
C LEU A 85 23.83 10.65 12.69
N TYR A 86 23.48 11.03 11.45
CA TYR A 86 23.48 10.15 10.29
C TYR A 86 23.62 10.99 9.01
N SER A 87 24.43 10.50 8.06
CA SER A 87 24.56 11.08 6.74
C SER A 87 24.71 9.99 5.69
N LEU A 88 23.82 10.00 4.69
CA LEU A 88 23.85 9.17 3.50
C LEU A 88 23.58 10.05 2.29
N GLU A 89 24.58 10.21 1.42
CA GLU A 89 24.49 11.02 0.19
C GLU A 89 23.89 12.43 0.40
N SER A 90 24.17 13.08 1.54
CA SER A 90 23.56 14.38 1.92
C SER A 90 23.80 15.49 0.90
N GLU A 91 24.96 15.48 0.24
CA GLU A 91 25.37 16.50 -0.73
C GLU A 91 24.92 16.20 -2.17
N ARG A 92 24.22 15.09 -2.40
CA ARG A 92 23.74 14.73 -3.73
C ARG A 92 22.43 15.46 -4.03
N PHE A 93 22.27 15.95 -5.27
CA PHE A 93 21.01 16.51 -5.73
C PHE A 93 19.94 15.43 -6.00
N PHE A 94 18.74 15.65 -5.46
CA PHE A 94 17.53 14.85 -5.70
C PHE A 94 16.41 15.74 -6.22
N ILE A 95 15.38 15.13 -6.83
CA ILE A 95 14.15 15.84 -7.21
C ILE A 95 13.33 16.06 -5.92
N PRO A 96 13.14 17.30 -5.44
CA PRO A 96 12.58 17.56 -4.11
C PRO A 96 11.04 17.47 -4.05
N ALA A 97 10.36 17.39 -5.18
CA ALA A 97 8.90 17.54 -5.28
C ALA A 97 8.42 18.77 -4.49
N SER A 98 7.40 18.62 -3.64
CA SER A 98 6.87 19.74 -2.84
C SER A 98 7.82 20.24 -1.75
N ASN A 99 8.93 19.56 -1.43
CA ASN A 99 9.90 20.07 -0.47
C ASN A 99 10.57 21.37 -0.94
N ILE A 100 10.52 21.69 -2.25
CA ILE A 100 10.94 23.00 -2.79
C ILE A 100 10.21 24.17 -2.12
N LYS A 101 8.99 23.94 -1.59
CA LYS A 101 8.22 24.96 -0.88
C LYS A 101 8.96 25.51 0.33
N LEU A 102 9.76 24.68 1.01
CA LEU A 102 10.58 25.12 2.15
C LEU A 102 11.54 26.24 1.74
N PHE A 103 12.10 26.18 0.53
CA PHE A 103 12.99 27.21 0.01
C PHE A 103 12.23 28.46 -0.41
N THR A 104 11.12 28.32 -1.14
CA THR A 104 10.35 29.48 -1.62
C THR A 104 9.64 30.24 -0.51
N THR A 105 9.36 29.59 0.63
CA THR A 105 8.78 30.24 1.81
C THR A 105 9.84 30.92 2.67
N ALA A 106 11.10 30.45 2.63
CA ALA A 106 12.19 31.02 3.42
C ALA A 106 12.86 32.25 2.79
N ALA A 107 12.85 32.34 1.45
CA ALA A 107 13.45 33.45 0.68
C ALA A 107 12.55 34.71 0.70
#